data_AF-A0A968NJW5-F1
#
_entry.id   AF-A0A968NJW5-F1
#
_cell.length_a   1.000
_cell.length_b   1.000
_cell.length_c   1.000
_cell.angle_alpha   90.00
_cell.angle_beta   90.00
_cell.angle_gamma   90.00
#
_symmetry.space_group_name_H-M   'P 1'
#
loop_
_entity.id
_entity.type
_entity.pdbx_description
1 polymer ?
#
loop_
_entity_poly.entity_id
_entity_poly.type
_entity_poly.pdbx_seq_one_letter_code
_entity_poly.pdbx_strand_id
1 'polypeptide(L)'
;MENEESSLSNLPSFEDKWHKWLRGVQKSVVDNKQYKQHIDDEKMRVILQYVLNVTHGKKLWDTLRNRVQEYFPEIVLSPALQESLINCQKLLEFMNKAIEIGRFKKKEEIESEQKTIKTFDENLHNSIKKGTEEYKTKVEKLQGSPQELSSVIHSLKEEGITGFQHIFDIFEDVQADLTTKIISPIRNAFKDQNFDNLKKNLNEINIPTNTVDKIVTQLESVNQIFQELLSPEDNITKLGFISKEVKTENEGEIKRIREAEKEFLYLYLYLGQGLSKRAEFVFQGKLASFENGINSLIKAQIKKIKSQIEQVEPSLYQKYANQIDASLEKKQYGNNPVKLDDDLFKIKLNIEVESTQKEEVIGQRTVKERKCIVFTDNKRTDIKGGVPYSKFIFPNSSKIIDDLAEGIKSERGKITEKAKKFIDSSLNQSASNFETSTTEIVNYIVKLLASQLKKIEDDLTNQVKELKQIEIKLAEAKQIKDNLDQKCRKQDKNEAQ
;
A
#
# COMPACT_ATOMS: atom_id res chain seq x y z
N MET A 1 49.58 -63.30 77.35
CA MET A 1 50.66 -64.10 77.96
C MET A 1 50.93 -63.48 79.31
N GLU A 2 50.39 -64.12 80.35
CA GLU A 2 50.61 -63.77 81.74
C GLU A 2 52.02 -64.17 82.21
N ASN A 3 52.42 -63.49 83.28
CA ASN A 3 53.46 -63.82 84.27
C ASN A 3 54.93 -63.62 83.87
N GLU A 4 55.49 -62.50 84.34
CA GLU A 4 56.38 -62.51 85.52
C GLU A 4 56.52 -61.08 86.06
N GLU A 5 55.76 -60.77 87.11
CA GLU A 5 56.12 -59.71 88.06
C GLU A 5 57.23 -60.21 88.99
N SER A 6 57.88 -59.26 89.67
CA SER A 6 58.72 -59.45 90.85
C SER A 6 60.18 -59.88 90.59
N SER A 7 61.06 -58.88 90.42
CA SER A 7 62.30 -58.73 91.24
C SER A 7 63.29 -57.71 90.67
N LEU A 8 62.91 -56.43 90.60
CA LEU A 8 63.88 -55.32 90.39
C LEU A 8 63.60 -54.14 91.34
N SER A 9 63.31 -54.43 92.60
CA SER A 9 63.40 -53.47 93.70
C SER A 9 64.76 -53.65 94.39
N ASN A 10 65.81 -53.00 93.87
CA ASN A 10 67.04 -52.57 94.57
C ASN A 10 68.17 -52.16 93.59
N LEU A 11 67.85 -51.29 92.63
CA LEU A 11 68.85 -50.44 91.97
C LEU A 11 68.56 -49.00 92.41
N PRO A 12 69.55 -48.21 92.88
CA PRO A 12 69.31 -46.81 93.22
C PRO A 12 68.74 -46.14 91.98
N SER A 13 67.53 -45.58 92.09
CA SER A 13 66.85 -44.98 90.94
C SER A 13 67.77 -43.92 90.35
N PHE A 14 67.76 -43.79 89.02
CA PHE A 14 68.48 -42.72 88.32
C PHE A 14 68.16 -41.34 88.92
N GLU A 15 66.97 -41.17 89.51
CA GLU A 15 66.54 -39.99 90.27
C GLU A 15 67.35 -39.72 91.54
N ASP A 16 67.80 -40.76 92.27
CA ASP A 16 68.59 -40.57 93.50
C ASP A 16 69.98 -40.00 93.22
N LYS A 17 70.63 -40.42 92.13
CA LYS A 17 71.91 -39.85 91.69
C LYS A 17 71.76 -38.40 91.23
N TRP A 18 70.66 -38.08 90.53
CA TRP A 18 70.38 -36.71 90.06
C TRP A 18 69.94 -35.77 91.18
N HIS A 19 69.12 -36.21 92.12
CA HIS A 19 68.78 -35.42 93.31
C HIS A 19 70.01 -35.11 94.16
N LYS A 20 70.99 -36.02 94.20
CA LYS A 20 72.28 -35.79 94.86
C LYS A 20 73.14 -34.79 94.07
N TRP A 21 73.13 -34.86 92.74
CA TRP A 21 73.84 -33.91 91.88
C TRP A 21 73.21 -32.51 91.89
N LEU A 22 71.88 -32.38 91.78
CA LEU A 22 71.13 -31.12 91.88
C LEU A 22 71.28 -30.49 93.27
N ARG A 23 71.26 -31.29 94.36
CA ARG A 23 71.63 -30.80 95.69
C ARG A 23 73.09 -30.37 95.76
N GLY A 24 73.98 -31.03 95.03
CA GLY A 24 75.37 -30.63 94.85
C GLY A 24 75.48 -29.27 94.17
N VAL A 25 74.81 -29.07 93.04
CA VAL A 25 74.73 -27.79 92.30
C VAL A 25 74.13 -26.69 93.19
N GLN A 26 73.03 -26.98 93.88
CA GLN A 26 72.38 -26.05 94.81
C GLN A 26 73.31 -25.67 95.97
N LYS A 27 73.99 -26.63 96.59
CA LYS A 27 75.00 -26.35 97.63
C LYS A 27 76.16 -25.52 97.11
N SER A 28 76.69 -25.82 95.91
CA SER A 28 77.77 -25.03 95.32
C SER A 28 77.36 -23.60 94.96
N VAL A 29 76.07 -23.34 94.75
CA VAL A 29 75.53 -21.98 94.52
C VAL A 29 75.21 -21.25 95.83
N VAL A 30 74.76 -21.97 96.88
CA VAL A 30 74.28 -21.38 98.14
C VAL A 30 75.40 -21.22 99.19
N ASP A 31 76.32 -22.18 99.32
CA ASP A 31 77.31 -22.21 100.41
C ASP A 31 78.61 -21.42 100.07
N ASN A 32 78.81 -21.02 98.81
CA ASN A 32 80.06 -20.42 98.37
C ASN A 32 80.05 -18.89 98.48
N LYS A 33 80.06 -18.37 99.72
CA LYS A 33 80.12 -16.91 100.01
C LYS A 33 81.43 -16.22 99.58
N GLN A 34 82.43 -16.95 99.07
CA GLN A 34 83.73 -16.38 98.68
C GLN A 34 84.12 -16.54 97.19
N TYR A 35 83.43 -17.37 96.41
CA TYR A 35 83.57 -17.41 94.95
C TYR A 35 82.20 -17.68 94.31
N LYS A 36 81.64 -16.69 93.61
CA LYS A 36 80.45 -16.86 92.76
C LYS A 36 80.78 -17.83 91.62
N GLN A 37 80.63 -19.14 91.83
CA GLN A 37 80.54 -20.07 90.71
C GLN A 37 79.22 -19.79 89.99
N HIS A 38 79.29 -19.05 88.89
CA HIS A 38 78.18 -18.89 87.97
C HIS A 38 77.81 -20.25 87.38
N ILE A 39 76.51 -20.55 87.31
CA ILE A 39 76.01 -21.65 86.49
C ILE A 39 76.36 -21.29 85.05
N ASP A 40 77.33 -21.98 84.48
CA ASP A 40 77.68 -21.84 83.07
C ASP A 40 76.53 -22.34 82.17
N ASP A 41 76.50 -21.86 80.93
CA ASP A 41 75.46 -22.21 79.96
C ASP A 41 75.37 -23.72 79.70
N GLU A 42 76.48 -24.44 79.88
CA GLU A 42 76.55 -25.88 79.69
C GLU A 42 75.80 -26.62 80.80
N LYS A 43 75.99 -26.23 82.07
CA LYS A 43 75.19 -26.72 83.20
C LYS A 43 73.73 -26.30 83.09
N MET A 44 73.44 -25.10 82.59
CA MET A 44 72.06 -24.64 82.41
C MET A 44 71.34 -25.45 81.31
N ARG A 45 72.03 -25.79 80.21
CA ARG A 45 71.50 -26.71 79.19
C ARG A 45 71.23 -28.09 79.77
N VAL A 46 72.14 -28.64 80.56
CA VAL A 46 71.94 -29.95 81.20
C VAL A 46 70.73 -29.94 82.14
N ILE A 47 70.55 -28.86 82.93
CA ILE A 47 69.37 -28.68 83.78
C ILE A 47 68.09 -28.57 82.94
N LEU A 48 68.09 -27.75 81.90
CA LEU A 48 66.92 -27.59 81.02
C LEU A 48 66.58 -28.88 80.28
N GLN A 49 67.56 -29.65 79.83
CA GLN A 49 67.37 -30.90 79.11
C GLN A 49 66.90 -32.02 80.04
N TYR A 50 67.34 -32.01 81.30
CA TYR A 50 66.77 -32.84 82.36
C TYR A 50 65.32 -32.47 82.65
N VAL A 51 65.02 -31.17 82.84
CA VAL A 51 63.64 -30.69 83.04
C VAL A 51 62.77 -31.10 81.85
N LEU A 52 63.24 -30.94 80.62
CA LEU A 52 62.52 -31.34 79.39
C LEU A 52 62.24 -32.85 79.32
N ASN A 53 63.15 -33.69 79.84
CA ASN A 53 63.01 -35.15 79.83
C ASN A 53 62.18 -35.69 81.00
N VAL A 54 62.34 -35.14 82.21
CA VAL A 54 61.72 -35.63 83.45
C VAL A 54 60.30 -35.12 83.62
N THR A 55 60.03 -33.89 83.20
CA THR A 55 58.64 -33.37 83.19
C THR A 55 57.80 -33.98 82.07
N HIS A 56 58.31 -34.99 81.36
CA HIS A 56 57.74 -35.53 80.12
C HIS A 56 57.52 -34.48 79.03
N GLY A 57 58.11 -33.28 79.16
CA GLY A 57 57.93 -32.16 78.24
C GLY A 57 58.32 -32.52 76.82
N LYS A 58 59.40 -33.29 76.61
CA LYS A 58 59.77 -33.82 75.30
C LYS A 58 58.68 -34.73 74.71
N LYS A 59 58.15 -35.64 75.53
CA LYS A 59 57.09 -36.58 75.14
C LYS A 59 55.79 -35.82 74.81
N LEU A 60 55.46 -34.77 75.56
CA LEU A 60 54.36 -33.86 75.29
C LEU A 60 54.54 -33.12 73.96
N TRP A 61 55.73 -32.54 73.72
CA TRP A 61 56.04 -31.82 72.48
C TRP A 61 56.08 -32.73 71.25
N ASP A 62 56.64 -33.93 71.37
CA ASP A 62 56.66 -34.93 70.30
C ASP A 62 55.24 -35.44 70.02
N THR A 63 54.42 -35.66 71.06
CA THR A 63 53.00 -36.04 70.90
C THR A 63 52.16 -34.93 70.28
N LEU A 64 52.37 -33.67 70.70
CA LEU A 64 51.72 -32.50 70.09
C LEU A 64 52.17 -32.32 68.64
N ARG A 65 53.47 -32.47 68.35
CA ARG A 65 54.00 -32.37 66.99
C ARG A 65 53.42 -33.46 66.10
N ASN A 66 53.41 -34.71 66.54
CA ASN A 66 52.86 -35.83 65.78
C ASN A 66 51.36 -35.65 65.57
N ARG A 67 50.59 -35.26 66.60
CA ARG A 67 49.16 -34.97 66.45
C ARG A 67 48.90 -33.79 65.52
N VAL A 68 49.70 -32.73 65.59
CA VAL A 68 49.53 -31.59 64.68
C VAL A 68 49.94 -31.98 63.25
N GLN A 69 50.86 -32.94 63.05
CA GLN A 69 51.26 -33.41 61.72
C GLN A 69 50.29 -34.44 61.12
N GLU A 70 49.80 -35.39 61.90
CA GLU A 70 48.77 -36.37 61.50
C GLU A 70 47.45 -35.64 61.23
N TYR A 71 46.97 -34.87 62.20
CA TYR A 71 45.67 -34.20 62.14
C TYR A 71 45.76 -32.73 61.63
N PHE A 72 46.85 -32.33 60.96
CA PHE A 72 46.96 -30.98 60.37
C PHE A 72 45.76 -30.64 59.47
N PRO A 73 45.31 -31.58 58.60
CA PRO A 73 44.18 -31.33 57.72
C PRO A 73 42.87 -31.15 58.48
N GLU A 74 42.60 -31.91 59.54
CA GLU A 74 41.39 -31.78 60.36
C GLU A 74 41.41 -30.58 61.30
N ILE A 75 42.57 -30.26 61.90
CA ILE A 75 42.69 -29.24 62.95
C ILE A 75 42.85 -27.84 62.34
N VAL A 76 43.57 -27.71 61.22
CA VAL A 76 43.95 -26.41 60.66
C VAL A 76 43.26 -26.16 59.33
N LEU A 77 43.31 -27.09 58.39
CA LEU A 77 42.78 -26.86 57.05
C LEU A 77 41.26 -26.97 57.00
N SER A 78 40.65 -27.95 57.64
CA SER A 78 39.21 -28.18 57.61
C SER A 78 38.41 -27.01 58.20
N PRO A 79 38.72 -26.46 59.40
CA PRO A 79 38.00 -25.31 59.94
C PRO A 79 38.24 -24.05 59.10
N ALA A 80 39.45 -23.86 58.55
CA ALA A 80 39.78 -22.73 57.67
C ALA A 80 39.03 -22.80 56.32
N LEU A 81 38.78 -24.00 55.82
CA LEU A 81 38.09 -24.22 54.54
C LEU A 81 36.56 -24.35 54.70
N GLN A 82 36.05 -24.68 55.89
CA GLN A 82 34.63 -24.94 56.12
C GLN A 82 33.74 -23.75 55.78
N GLU A 83 34.12 -22.54 56.19
CA GLU A 83 33.37 -21.32 55.85
C GLU A 83 33.39 -21.05 54.35
N SER A 84 34.55 -21.26 53.70
CA SER A 84 34.70 -21.14 52.25
C SER A 84 33.83 -22.14 51.49
N LEU A 85 33.77 -23.40 51.94
CA LEU A 85 32.95 -24.46 51.35
C LEU A 85 31.44 -24.20 51.52
N ILE A 86 31.03 -23.70 52.69
CA ILE A 86 29.64 -23.26 52.95
C ILE A 86 29.27 -22.09 52.04
N ASN A 87 30.16 -21.11 51.88
CA ASN A 87 29.92 -19.96 51.01
C ASN A 87 29.88 -20.36 49.54
N CYS A 88 30.75 -21.28 49.11
CA CYS A 88 30.66 -21.90 47.78
C CYS A 88 29.32 -22.61 47.57
N GLN A 89 28.83 -23.35 48.57
CA GLN A 89 27.55 -24.04 48.45
C GLN A 89 26.36 -23.08 48.34
N LYS A 90 26.34 -22.01 49.14
CA LYS A 90 25.35 -20.93 49.01
C LYS A 90 25.41 -20.25 47.65
N LEU A 91 26.62 -20.01 47.12
CA LEU A 91 26.80 -19.44 45.79
C LEU A 91 26.26 -20.37 44.70
N LEU A 92 26.54 -21.68 44.78
CA LEU A 92 26.02 -22.66 43.82
C LEU A 92 24.49 -22.74 43.86
N GLU A 93 23.88 -22.74 45.05
CA GLU A 93 22.42 -22.72 45.21
C GLU A 93 21.79 -21.43 44.67
N PHE A 94 22.43 -20.27 44.93
CA PHE A 94 21.99 -18.99 44.40
C PHE A 94 22.09 -18.95 42.86
N MET A 95 23.20 -19.43 42.29
CA MET A 95 23.39 -19.50 40.84
C MET A 95 22.37 -20.43 40.17
N ASN A 96 22.09 -21.60 40.77
CA ASN A 96 21.04 -22.50 40.26
C ASN A 96 19.66 -21.84 40.24
N LYS A 97 19.28 -21.17 41.34
CA LYS A 97 18.02 -20.40 41.38
C LYS A 97 18.00 -19.28 40.35
N ALA A 98 19.11 -18.56 40.18
CA ALA A 98 19.20 -17.50 39.18
C ALA A 98 19.03 -18.03 37.74
N ILE A 99 19.58 -19.20 37.43
CA ILE A 99 19.41 -19.88 36.14
C ILE A 99 17.94 -20.29 35.92
N GLU A 100 17.30 -20.89 36.92
CA GLU A 100 15.88 -21.28 36.83
C GLU A 100 14.95 -20.07 36.65
N ILE A 101 15.14 -19.01 37.45
CA ILE A 101 14.39 -17.76 37.32
C ILE A 101 14.62 -17.13 35.94
N GLY A 102 15.86 -17.14 35.45
CA GLY A 102 16.21 -16.64 34.12
C GLY A 102 15.48 -17.40 33.01
N ARG A 103 15.45 -18.74 33.06
CA ARG A 103 14.71 -19.56 32.09
C ARG A 103 13.22 -19.25 32.09
N PHE A 104 12.63 -19.13 33.28
CA PHE A 104 11.19 -18.90 33.42
C PHE A 104 10.78 -17.53 32.86
N LYS A 105 11.47 -16.45 33.27
CA LYS A 105 11.20 -15.09 32.79
C LYS A 105 11.32 -14.99 31.27
N LYS A 106 12.36 -15.57 30.67
CA LYS A 106 12.56 -15.51 29.22
C LYS A 106 11.52 -16.29 28.44
N LYS A 107 11.10 -17.45 28.97
CA LYS A 107 10.01 -18.23 28.37
C LYS A 107 8.70 -17.44 28.41
N GLU A 108 8.38 -16.79 29.53
CA GLU A 108 7.20 -15.93 29.66
C GLU A 108 7.25 -14.70 28.75
N GLU A 109 8.39 -14.00 28.68
CA GLU A 109 8.61 -12.86 27.77
C GLU A 109 8.31 -13.25 26.33
N ILE A 110 8.79 -14.41 25.89
CA ILE A 110 8.59 -14.89 24.51
C ILE A 110 7.17 -15.38 24.27
N GLU A 111 6.57 -16.12 25.19
CA GLU A 111 5.15 -16.49 25.08
C GLU A 111 4.26 -15.24 25.00
N SER A 112 4.65 -14.18 25.72
CA SER A 112 3.97 -12.89 25.63
C SER A 112 4.18 -12.21 24.27
N GLU A 113 5.40 -12.15 23.75
CA GLU A 113 5.70 -11.58 22.42
C GLU A 113 5.03 -12.36 21.29
N GLN A 114 5.00 -13.69 21.37
CA GLN A 114 4.30 -14.57 20.43
C GLN A 114 2.80 -14.31 20.44
N LYS A 115 2.18 -14.15 21.62
CA LYS A 115 0.77 -13.79 21.74
C LYS A 115 0.50 -12.41 21.16
N THR A 116 1.36 -11.42 21.44
CA THR A 116 1.25 -10.06 20.89
C THR A 116 1.30 -10.09 19.37
N ILE A 117 2.26 -10.82 18.79
CA ILE A 117 2.42 -10.95 17.33
C ILE A 117 1.21 -11.64 16.69
N LYS A 118 0.68 -12.71 17.29
CA LYS A 118 -0.54 -13.38 16.79
C LYS A 118 -1.76 -12.46 16.85
N THR A 119 -1.96 -11.78 17.97
CA THR A 119 -3.08 -10.85 18.15
C THR A 119 -2.99 -9.69 17.17
N PHE A 120 -1.78 -9.20 16.92
CA PHE A 120 -1.50 -8.20 15.91
C PHE A 120 -1.85 -8.70 14.50
N ASP A 121 -1.40 -9.91 14.12
CA ASP A 121 -1.69 -10.50 12.81
C ASP A 121 -3.20 -10.64 12.54
N GLU A 122 -3.95 -11.11 13.54
CA GLU A 122 -5.42 -11.23 13.47
C GLU A 122 -6.09 -9.86 13.33
N ASN A 123 -5.68 -8.88 14.15
CA ASN A 123 -6.24 -7.52 14.12
C ASN A 123 -5.93 -6.80 12.80
N LEU A 124 -4.72 -6.98 12.27
CA LEU A 124 -4.28 -6.44 10.99
C LEU A 124 -5.11 -7.02 9.83
N HIS A 125 -5.24 -8.35 9.76
CA HIS A 125 -6.05 -9.02 8.74
C HIS A 125 -7.50 -8.52 8.78
N ASN A 126 -8.10 -8.44 9.97
CA ASN A 126 -9.47 -7.97 10.13
C ASN A 126 -9.64 -6.51 9.71
N SER A 127 -8.67 -5.63 10.04
CA SER A 127 -8.73 -4.21 9.71
C SER A 127 -8.59 -3.98 8.21
N ILE A 128 -7.61 -4.64 7.56
CA ILE A 128 -7.41 -4.53 6.11
C ILE A 128 -8.58 -5.15 5.34
N LYS A 129 -9.11 -6.30 5.81
CA LYS A 129 -10.29 -6.93 5.21
C LYS A 129 -11.51 -6.01 5.28
N LYS A 130 -11.81 -5.46 6.47
CA LYS A 130 -12.89 -4.49 6.66
C LYS A 130 -12.72 -3.27 5.75
N GLY A 131 -11.51 -2.70 5.68
CA GLY A 131 -11.22 -1.58 4.80
C GLY A 131 -11.39 -1.91 3.31
N THR A 132 -11.12 -3.16 2.90
CA THR A 132 -11.32 -3.65 1.53
C THR A 132 -12.80 -3.85 1.21
N GLU A 133 -13.57 -4.44 2.12
CA GLU A 133 -15.02 -4.62 1.99
C GLU A 133 -15.78 -3.28 1.96
N GLU A 134 -15.38 -2.33 2.80
CA GLU A 134 -15.92 -0.96 2.77
C GLU A 134 -15.68 -0.28 1.41
N TYR A 135 -14.47 -0.41 0.87
CA TYR A 135 -14.14 0.12 -0.45
C TYR A 135 -14.99 -0.51 -1.55
N LYS A 136 -15.09 -1.84 -1.54
CA LYS A 136 -15.90 -2.60 -2.51
C LYS A 136 -17.37 -2.21 -2.45
N THR A 137 -17.92 -2.06 -1.23
CA THR A 137 -19.30 -1.62 -1.03
C THR A 137 -19.52 -0.20 -1.58
N LYS A 138 -18.55 0.71 -1.39
CA LYS A 138 -18.61 2.06 -1.98
C LYS A 138 -18.58 2.00 -3.51
N VAL A 139 -17.73 1.15 -4.09
CA VAL A 139 -17.65 0.93 -5.54
C VAL A 139 -18.95 0.36 -6.11
N GLU A 140 -19.53 -0.65 -5.48
CA GLU A 140 -20.80 -1.26 -5.91
C GLU A 140 -21.94 -0.24 -5.90
N LYS A 141 -22.02 0.61 -4.87
CA LYS A 141 -23.00 1.70 -4.83
C LYS A 141 -22.73 2.78 -5.89
N LEU A 142 -21.47 2.99 -6.29
CA LEU A 142 -21.11 3.89 -7.39
C LEU A 142 -21.55 3.36 -8.76
N GLN A 143 -21.85 2.07 -8.87
CA GLN A 143 -22.38 1.41 -10.08
C GLN A 143 -23.90 1.20 -10.04
N GLY A 144 -24.53 1.52 -8.90
CA GLY A 144 -25.94 1.25 -8.61
C GLY A 144 -26.92 2.18 -9.34
N SER A 145 -28.15 2.19 -8.85
CA SER A 145 -29.21 3.05 -9.38
C SER A 145 -28.89 4.55 -9.19
N PRO A 146 -29.51 5.46 -9.98
CA PRO A 146 -29.27 6.90 -9.84
C PRO A 146 -29.52 7.45 -8.42
N GLN A 147 -30.46 6.84 -7.68
CA GLN A 147 -30.80 7.20 -6.31
C GLN A 147 -29.68 6.80 -5.33
N GLU A 148 -29.18 5.56 -5.44
CA GLU A 148 -28.05 5.08 -4.64
C GLU A 148 -26.79 5.91 -4.92
N LEU A 149 -26.51 6.18 -6.20
CA LEU A 149 -25.35 6.95 -6.61
C LEU A 149 -25.39 8.38 -6.06
N SER A 150 -26.55 9.03 -6.09
CA SER A 150 -26.73 10.39 -5.54
C SER A 150 -26.43 10.44 -4.03
N SER A 151 -26.91 9.46 -3.27
CA SER A 151 -26.64 9.36 -1.83
C SER A 151 -25.14 9.15 -1.54
N VAL A 152 -24.47 8.33 -2.35
CA VAL A 152 -23.03 8.08 -2.20
C VAL A 152 -22.22 9.32 -2.58
N ILE A 153 -22.54 10.00 -3.69
CA ILE A 153 -21.87 11.25 -4.07
C ILE A 153 -21.98 12.30 -2.98
N HIS A 154 -23.13 12.40 -2.30
CA HIS A 154 -23.29 13.31 -1.18
C HIS A 154 -22.36 12.97 -0.01
N SER A 155 -22.34 11.70 0.43
CA SER A 155 -21.43 11.25 1.50
C SER A 155 -19.95 11.41 1.13
N LEU A 156 -19.57 11.16 -0.13
CA LEU A 156 -18.21 11.36 -0.61
C LEU A 156 -17.81 12.84 -0.56
N LYS A 157 -18.74 13.75 -0.90
CA LYS A 157 -18.50 15.19 -0.80
C LYS A 157 -18.30 15.64 0.64
N GLU A 158 -19.05 15.09 1.59
CA GLU A 158 -18.84 15.33 3.03
C GLU A 158 -17.48 14.80 3.50
N GLU A 159 -16.99 13.69 2.94
CA GLU A 159 -15.63 13.17 3.14
C GLU A 159 -14.54 13.98 2.40
N GLY A 160 -14.89 15.06 1.69
CA GLY A 160 -13.97 15.91 0.92
C GLY A 160 -13.51 15.31 -0.40
N ILE A 161 -14.15 14.23 -0.87
CA ILE A 161 -13.83 13.55 -2.12
C ILE A 161 -14.65 14.18 -3.25
N THR A 162 -13.97 14.76 -4.24
CA THR A 162 -14.56 15.41 -5.41
C THR A 162 -14.21 14.68 -6.71
N GLY A 163 -14.96 14.91 -7.77
CA GLY A 163 -14.75 14.29 -9.10
C GLY A 163 -15.93 13.48 -9.61
N PHE A 164 -16.84 13.05 -8.72
CA PHE A 164 -18.02 12.24 -9.07
C PHE A 164 -19.29 13.08 -9.36
N GLN A 165 -19.27 14.39 -9.09
CA GLN A 165 -20.47 15.24 -9.11
C GLN A 165 -21.12 15.36 -10.49
N HIS A 166 -20.34 15.24 -11.57
CA HIS A 166 -20.78 15.53 -12.94
C HIS A 166 -20.96 14.27 -13.80
N ILE A 167 -21.03 13.09 -13.18
CA ILE A 167 -21.16 11.82 -13.92
C ILE A 167 -22.50 11.73 -14.67
N PHE A 168 -23.57 12.24 -14.07
CA PHE A 168 -24.90 12.19 -14.66
C PHE A 168 -25.13 13.22 -15.75
N ASP A 169 -24.41 14.34 -15.65
CA ASP A 169 -24.58 15.49 -16.54
C ASP A 169 -23.63 15.42 -17.75
N ILE A 170 -22.91 14.30 -17.95
CA ILE A 170 -21.93 14.19 -19.05
C ILE A 170 -22.59 14.49 -20.39
N PHE A 171 -23.79 13.97 -20.64
CA PHE A 171 -24.48 14.22 -21.90
C PHE A 171 -24.98 15.66 -21.99
N GLU A 172 -25.60 16.16 -20.93
CA GLU A 172 -26.13 17.52 -20.82
C GLU A 172 -25.02 18.56 -21.02
N ASP A 173 -23.84 18.32 -20.44
CA ASP A 173 -22.66 19.15 -20.59
C ASP A 173 -22.11 19.10 -22.02
N VAL A 174 -22.02 17.90 -22.63
CA VAL A 174 -21.62 17.75 -24.04
C VAL A 174 -22.62 18.46 -24.94
N GLN A 175 -23.92 18.28 -24.73
CA GLN A 175 -24.97 18.93 -25.53
C GLN A 175 -24.91 20.46 -25.38
N ALA A 176 -24.78 20.97 -24.16
CA ALA A 176 -24.67 22.40 -23.90
C ALA A 176 -23.41 23.00 -24.55
N ASP A 177 -22.27 22.31 -24.44
CA ASP A 177 -21.02 22.74 -25.06
C ASP A 177 -21.13 22.76 -26.60
N LEU A 178 -21.60 21.68 -27.23
CA LEU A 178 -21.79 21.63 -28.68
C LEU A 178 -22.78 22.69 -29.17
N THR A 179 -23.86 22.93 -28.42
CA THR A 179 -24.87 23.94 -28.78
C THR A 179 -24.29 25.37 -28.73
N THR A 180 -23.51 25.66 -27.68
CA THR A 180 -22.96 27.01 -27.46
C THR A 180 -21.70 27.28 -28.26
N LYS A 181 -20.84 26.28 -28.47
CA LYS A 181 -19.52 26.41 -29.09
C LYS A 181 -19.49 26.08 -30.59
N ILE A 182 -20.44 25.28 -31.10
CA ILE A 182 -20.48 24.91 -32.52
C ILE A 182 -21.76 25.41 -33.18
N ILE A 183 -22.93 24.99 -32.69
CA ILE A 183 -24.21 25.30 -33.34
C ILE A 183 -24.48 26.82 -33.35
N SER A 184 -24.28 27.50 -32.22
CA SER A 184 -24.53 28.95 -32.13
C SER A 184 -23.62 29.77 -33.05
N PRO A 185 -22.28 29.54 -33.11
CA PRO A 185 -21.42 30.17 -34.09
C PRO A 185 -21.82 29.92 -35.55
N ILE A 186 -22.21 28.68 -35.91
CA ILE A 186 -22.67 28.37 -37.28
C ILE A 186 -23.96 29.13 -37.60
N ARG A 187 -24.91 29.16 -36.67
CA ARG A 187 -26.16 29.93 -36.82
C ARG A 187 -25.87 31.42 -37.06
N ASN A 188 -24.92 31.99 -36.33
CA ASN A 188 -24.52 33.39 -36.51
C ASN A 188 -23.81 33.60 -37.85
N ALA A 189 -22.94 32.68 -38.26
CA ALA A 189 -22.27 32.74 -39.55
C ALA A 189 -23.25 32.77 -40.74
N PHE A 190 -24.31 31.96 -40.69
CA PHE A 190 -25.38 32.00 -41.71
C PHE A 190 -26.15 33.32 -41.73
N LYS A 191 -26.31 33.99 -40.58
CA LYS A 191 -27.03 35.27 -40.48
C LYS A 191 -26.18 36.46 -40.90
N ASP A 192 -24.94 36.49 -40.42
CA ASP A 192 -24.04 37.64 -40.54
C ASP A 192 -23.10 37.52 -41.75
N GLN A 193 -23.08 36.36 -42.42
CA GLN A 193 -22.19 36.02 -43.54
C GLN A 193 -20.71 36.22 -43.23
N ASN A 194 -20.33 36.10 -41.95
CA ASN A 194 -18.97 36.30 -41.46
C ASN A 194 -18.31 34.96 -41.09
N PHE A 195 -17.71 34.33 -42.10
CA PHE A 195 -17.08 33.01 -41.99
C PHE A 195 -15.67 33.05 -41.39
N ASP A 196 -14.95 34.17 -41.48
CA ASP A 196 -13.67 34.37 -40.80
C ASP A 196 -13.83 34.32 -39.28
N ASN A 197 -14.89 34.94 -38.74
CA ASN A 197 -15.19 34.88 -37.32
C ASN A 197 -15.58 33.45 -36.89
N LEU A 198 -16.32 32.71 -37.73
CA LEU A 198 -16.61 31.30 -37.47
C LEU A 198 -15.32 30.47 -37.40
N LYS A 199 -14.41 30.65 -38.36
CA LYS A 199 -13.12 29.96 -38.40
C LYS A 199 -12.31 30.23 -37.14
N LYS A 200 -12.27 31.48 -36.67
CA LYS A 200 -11.60 31.83 -35.41
C LYS A 200 -12.24 31.10 -34.21
N ASN A 201 -13.56 31.20 -34.07
CA ASN A 201 -14.30 30.60 -32.95
C ASN A 201 -14.14 29.06 -32.91
N LEU A 202 -14.16 28.39 -34.06
CA LEU A 202 -14.01 26.93 -34.14
C LEU A 202 -12.57 26.45 -33.88
N ASN A 203 -11.55 27.25 -34.23
CA ASN A 203 -10.16 26.93 -33.91
C ASN A 203 -9.84 27.07 -32.41
N GLU A 204 -10.55 27.94 -31.69
CA GLU A 204 -10.35 28.15 -30.24
C GLU A 204 -10.87 26.99 -29.37
N ILE A 205 -11.64 26.05 -29.93
CA ILE A 205 -12.34 24.99 -29.18
C ILE A 205 -11.76 23.58 -29.39
N ASN A 206 -10.47 23.47 -29.73
CA ASN A 206 -9.73 22.21 -29.89
C ASN A 206 -10.30 21.24 -30.94
N ILE A 207 -10.96 21.75 -31.98
CA ILE A 207 -11.26 20.96 -33.18
C ILE A 207 -10.02 20.98 -34.09
N PRO A 208 -9.62 19.85 -34.72
CA PRO A 208 -8.51 19.84 -35.67
C PRO A 208 -8.67 20.90 -36.78
N THR A 209 -7.63 21.68 -37.02
CA THR A 209 -7.66 22.82 -37.97
C THR A 209 -8.12 22.41 -39.37
N ASN A 210 -7.71 21.23 -39.83
CA ASN A 210 -8.15 20.68 -41.12
C ASN A 210 -9.68 20.43 -41.18
N THR A 211 -10.30 20.03 -40.08
CA THR A 211 -11.76 19.86 -39.98
C THR A 211 -12.45 21.21 -39.93
N VAL A 212 -11.89 22.18 -39.20
CA VAL A 212 -12.41 23.55 -39.16
C VAL A 212 -12.41 24.19 -40.56
N ASP A 213 -11.30 24.09 -41.29
CA ASP A 213 -11.18 24.63 -42.65
C ASP A 213 -12.23 24.03 -43.58
N LYS A 214 -12.41 22.70 -43.53
CA LYS A 214 -13.44 22.01 -44.33
C LYS A 214 -14.85 22.45 -43.97
N ILE A 215 -15.17 22.61 -42.69
CA ILE A 215 -16.50 23.10 -42.25
C ILE A 215 -16.76 24.51 -42.80
N VAL A 216 -15.78 25.40 -42.67
CA VAL A 216 -15.92 26.81 -43.08
C VAL A 216 -16.07 26.93 -44.59
N THR A 217 -15.17 26.31 -45.37
CA THR A 217 -15.24 26.30 -46.84
C THR A 217 -16.57 25.72 -47.31
N GLN A 218 -17.04 24.63 -46.69
CA GLN A 218 -18.27 23.98 -47.10
C GLN A 218 -19.52 24.79 -46.73
N LEU A 219 -19.49 25.52 -45.61
CA LEU A 219 -20.53 26.47 -45.23
C LEU A 219 -20.61 27.64 -46.19
N GLU A 220 -19.46 28.18 -46.62
CA GLU A 220 -19.39 29.22 -47.64
C GLU A 220 -20.00 28.76 -48.96
N SER A 221 -19.64 27.56 -49.43
CA SER A 221 -20.18 26.97 -50.66
C SER A 221 -21.70 26.75 -50.59
N VAL A 222 -22.21 26.24 -49.46
CA VAL A 222 -23.67 26.08 -49.25
C VAL A 222 -24.36 27.44 -49.18
N ASN A 223 -23.75 28.45 -48.56
CA ASN A 223 -24.30 29.81 -48.54
C ASN A 223 -24.32 30.43 -49.94
N GLN A 224 -23.29 30.22 -50.75
CA GLN A 224 -23.27 30.66 -52.14
C GLN A 224 -24.37 29.97 -52.96
N ILE A 225 -24.60 28.67 -52.76
CA ILE A 225 -25.72 27.94 -53.37
C ILE A 225 -27.06 28.56 -52.98
N PHE A 226 -27.24 28.93 -51.70
CA PHE A 226 -28.45 29.65 -51.26
C PHE A 226 -28.64 30.98 -51.99
N GLN A 227 -27.57 31.69 -52.38
CA GLN A 227 -27.67 32.98 -53.08
C GLN A 227 -27.82 32.82 -54.60
N GLU A 228 -27.15 31.86 -55.22
CA GLU A 228 -27.05 31.73 -56.68
C GLU A 228 -28.12 30.83 -57.30
N LEU A 229 -28.44 29.72 -56.64
CA LEU A 229 -29.32 28.70 -57.20
C LEU A 229 -30.74 28.81 -56.70
N LEU A 230 -30.97 29.44 -55.54
CA LEU A 230 -32.23 29.41 -54.81
C LEU A 230 -32.72 30.86 -54.62
N SER A 231 -33.41 31.40 -55.63
CA SER A 231 -33.91 32.79 -55.62
C SER A 231 -34.92 33.03 -54.48
N PRO A 232 -35.14 34.28 -54.03
CA PRO A 232 -36.15 34.61 -53.01
C PRO A 232 -37.60 34.22 -53.40
N GLU A 233 -37.84 33.96 -54.68
CA GLU A 233 -39.12 33.53 -55.24
C GLU A 233 -39.29 31.99 -55.22
N ASP A 234 -38.22 31.24 -54.98
CA ASP A 234 -38.28 29.79 -54.80
C ASP A 234 -38.97 29.48 -53.46
N ASN A 235 -40.13 28.82 -53.55
CA ASN A 235 -41.09 28.62 -52.46
C ASN A 235 -40.40 28.19 -51.15
N ILE A 236 -40.23 29.12 -50.21
CA ILE A 236 -39.96 28.78 -48.80
C ILE A 236 -41.17 27.99 -48.32
N THR A 237 -41.01 26.66 -48.25
CA THR A 237 -42.03 25.83 -47.63
C THR A 237 -42.07 26.17 -46.13
N LYS A 238 -43.27 26.17 -45.53
CA LYS A 238 -43.50 26.53 -44.12
C LYS A 238 -42.68 25.70 -43.09
N LEU A 239 -41.90 24.72 -43.54
CA LEU A 239 -41.22 23.70 -42.72
C LEU A 239 -39.69 23.81 -42.74
N GLY A 240 -39.11 24.92 -43.22
CA GLY A 240 -37.64 25.12 -43.19
C GLY A 240 -36.89 24.51 -44.37
N PHE A 241 -37.59 24.22 -45.48
CA PHE A 241 -36.97 23.73 -46.70
C PHE A 241 -37.13 24.73 -47.84
N ILE A 242 -36.16 24.74 -48.74
CA ILE A 242 -36.18 25.50 -49.98
C ILE A 242 -36.31 24.51 -51.12
N SER A 243 -37.24 24.76 -52.05
CA SER A 243 -37.44 23.89 -53.20
C SER A 243 -37.14 24.59 -54.51
N LYS A 244 -36.41 23.94 -55.41
CA LYS A 244 -36.17 24.39 -56.78
C LYS A 244 -36.76 23.43 -57.79
N GLU A 245 -37.51 23.96 -58.75
CA GLU A 245 -38.14 23.17 -59.82
C GLU A 245 -37.40 23.38 -61.13
N VAL A 246 -36.94 22.30 -61.75
CA VAL A 246 -36.17 22.33 -63.00
C VAL A 246 -36.81 21.43 -64.04
N LYS A 247 -36.86 21.88 -65.29
CA LYS A 247 -37.33 21.05 -66.41
C LYS A 247 -36.43 19.82 -66.54
N THR A 248 -37.04 18.65 -66.64
CA THR A 248 -36.30 17.37 -66.74
C THR A 248 -35.36 17.29 -67.95
N GLU A 249 -35.62 18.09 -68.99
CA GLU A 249 -34.79 18.19 -70.20
C GLU A 249 -33.54 19.07 -70.03
N ASN A 250 -33.46 19.88 -68.96
CA ASN A 250 -32.32 20.76 -68.70
C ASN A 250 -31.20 20.02 -67.93
N GLU A 251 -30.46 19.15 -68.61
CA GLU A 251 -29.38 18.34 -68.02
C GLU A 251 -28.32 19.19 -67.31
N GLY A 252 -28.00 20.37 -67.83
CA GLY A 252 -27.00 21.27 -67.24
C GLY A 252 -27.42 21.80 -65.87
N GLU A 253 -28.69 22.13 -65.70
CA GLU A 253 -29.23 22.62 -64.43
C GLU A 253 -29.44 21.49 -63.42
N ILE A 254 -29.88 20.31 -63.88
CA ILE A 254 -29.93 19.09 -63.05
C ILE A 254 -28.54 18.73 -62.53
N LYS A 255 -27.50 18.84 -63.36
CA LYS A 255 -26.11 18.59 -62.93
C LYS A 255 -25.67 19.57 -61.84
N ARG A 256 -25.95 20.86 -61.99
CA ARG A 256 -25.65 21.88 -60.96
C ARG A 256 -26.37 21.60 -59.64
N ILE A 257 -27.62 21.14 -59.69
CA ILE A 257 -28.38 20.77 -58.49
C ILE A 257 -27.79 19.52 -57.81
N ARG A 258 -27.32 18.52 -58.57
CA ARG A 258 -26.62 17.36 -58.01
C ARG A 258 -25.27 17.72 -57.41
N GLU A 259 -24.58 18.70 -57.99
CA GLU A 259 -23.36 19.27 -57.40
C GLU A 259 -23.71 19.96 -56.08
N ALA A 260 -24.76 20.77 -56.04
CA ALA A 260 -25.25 21.37 -54.80
C ALA A 260 -25.59 20.31 -53.73
N GLU A 261 -26.30 19.24 -54.08
CA GLU A 261 -26.57 18.11 -53.17
C GLU A 261 -25.28 17.54 -52.54
N LYS A 262 -24.20 17.39 -53.32
CA LYS A 262 -22.91 16.94 -52.78
C LYS A 262 -22.33 17.93 -51.78
N GLU A 263 -22.43 19.23 -52.04
CA GLU A 263 -21.98 20.27 -51.11
C GLU A 263 -22.74 20.19 -49.77
N PHE A 264 -24.07 19.95 -49.79
CA PHE A 264 -24.84 19.70 -48.57
C PHE A 264 -24.42 18.41 -47.87
N LEU A 265 -24.18 17.32 -48.60
CA LEU A 265 -23.69 16.05 -48.03
C LEU A 265 -22.33 16.22 -47.34
N TYR A 266 -21.40 16.92 -47.98
CA TYR A 266 -20.10 17.23 -47.40
C TYR A 266 -20.23 18.13 -46.17
N LEU A 267 -21.17 19.09 -46.18
CA LEU A 267 -21.42 19.94 -45.02
C LEU A 267 -21.82 19.11 -43.81
N TYR A 268 -22.83 18.25 -43.96
CA TYR A 268 -23.31 17.38 -42.88
C TYR A 268 -22.23 16.42 -42.39
N LEU A 269 -21.42 15.87 -43.31
CA LEU A 269 -20.30 15.01 -42.97
C LEU A 269 -19.25 15.75 -42.10
N TYR A 270 -18.79 16.91 -42.53
CA TYR A 270 -17.75 17.65 -41.82
C TYR A 270 -18.25 18.24 -40.50
N LEU A 271 -19.51 18.68 -40.45
CA LEU A 271 -20.16 19.09 -39.21
C LEU A 271 -20.27 17.93 -38.23
N GLY A 272 -20.68 16.74 -38.69
CA GLY A 272 -20.71 15.52 -37.88
C GLY A 272 -19.33 15.20 -37.30
N GLN A 273 -18.27 15.26 -38.10
CA GLN A 273 -16.89 15.06 -37.63
C GLN A 273 -16.46 16.10 -36.60
N GLY A 274 -16.75 17.38 -36.84
CA GLY A 274 -16.44 18.46 -35.90
C GLY A 274 -17.16 18.29 -34.56
N LEU A 275 -18.44 17.95 -34.59
CA LEU A 275 -19.24 17.63 -33.40
C LEU A 275 -18.67 16.42 -32.65
N SER A 276 -18.34 15.34 -33.36
CA SER A 276 -17.77 14.12 -32.75
C SER A 276 -16.46 14.42 -32.04
N LYS A 277 -15.56 15.19 -32.66
CA LYS A 277 -14.27 15.55 -32.08
C LYS A 277 -14.40 16.45 -30.86
N ARG A 278 -15.29 17.44 -30.91
CA ARG A 278 -15.53 18.31 -29.76
C ARG A 278 -16.21 17.56 -28.60
N ALA A 279 -17.17 16.69 -28.91
CA ALA A 279 -17.81 15.84 -27.91
C ALA A 279 -16.78 14.92 -27.25
N GLU A 280 -15.88 14.31 -28.03
CA GLU A 280 -14.79 13.47 -27.52
C GLU A 280 -13.92 14.23 -26.52
N PHE A 281 -13.54 15.47 -26.86
CA PHE A 281 -12.74 16.31 -25.98
C PHE A 281 -13.43 16.63 -24.65
N VAL A 282 -14.69 17.07 -24.70
CA VAL A 282 -15.48 17.40 -23.48
C VAL A 282 -15.68 16.14 -22.64
N PHE A 283 -16.01 15.03 -23.29
CA PHE A 283 -16.20 13.73 -22.66
C PHE A 283 -14.93 13.25 -21.94
N GLN A 284 -13.77 13.31 -22.59
CA GLN A 284 -12.47 12.98 -21.98
C GLN A 284 -12.17 13.87 -20.76
N GLY A 285 -12.46 15.17 -20.84
CA GLY A 285 -12.29 16.08 -19.70
C GLY A 285 -13.13 15.68 -18.48
N LYS A 286 -14.37 15.24 -18.71
CA LYS A 286 -15.27 14.75 -17.64
C LYS A 286 -14.80 13.42 -17.07
N LEU A 287 -14.33 12.51 -17.92
CA LEU A 287 -13.76 11.24 -17.47
C LEU A 287 -12.48 11.42 -16.66
N ALA A 288 -11.62 12.38 -17.02
CA ALA A 288 -10.44 12.71 -16.22
C ALA A 288 -10.81 13.24 -14.82
N SER A 289 -11.89 14.04 -14.72
CA SER A 289 -12.43 14.46 -13.42
C SER A 289 -12.90 13.27 -12.58
N PHE A 290 -13.52 12.28 -13.22
CA PHE A 290 -13.95 11.05 -12.56
C PHE A 290 -12.78 10.19 -12.07
N GLU A 291 -11.74 10.01 -12.90
CA GLU A 291 -10.51 9.31 -12.51
C GLU A 291 -9.82 9.97 -11.32
N ASN A 292 -9.77 11.31 -11.30
CA ASN A 292 -9.29 12.06 -10.14
C ASN A 292 -10.12 11.78 -8.87
N GLY A 293 -11.44 11.59 -9.03
CA GLY A 293 -12.33 11.16 -7.95
C GLY A 293 -11.99 9.76 -7.44
N ILE A 294 -11.79 8.78 -8.33
CA ILE A 294 -11.35 7.43 -7.96
C ILE A 294 -10.03 7.49 -7.18
N ASN A 295 -9.05 8.24 -7.69
CA ASN A 295 -7.76 8.39 -7.03
C ASN A 295 -7.89 9.02 -5.63
N SER A 296 -8.77 10.00 -5.48
CA SER A 296 -9.05 10.64 -4.18
C SER A 296 -9.73 9.67 -3.20
N LEU A 297 -10.67 8.86 -3.69
CA LEU A 297 -11.33 7.82 -2.90
C LEU A 297 -10.33 6.77 -2.39
N ILE A 298 -9.43 6.31 -3.26
CA ILE A 298 -8.38 5.35 -2.89
C ILE A 298 -7.45 5.95 -1.85
N LYS A 299 -6.98 7.19 -2.05
CA LYS A 299 -6.12 7.88 -1.07
C LYS A 299 -6.80 8.02 0.29
N ALA A 300 -8.09 8.34 0.32
CA ALA A 300 -8.86 8.39 1.55
C ALA A 300 -8.94 7.03 2.25
N GLN A 301 -9.17 5.96 1.49
CA GLN A 301 -9.24 4.61 2.06
C GLN A 301 -7.88 4.10 2.54
N ILE A 302 -6.81 4.37 1.78
CA ILE A 302 -5.42 4.15 2.19
C ILE A 302 -5.15 4.83 3.53
N LYS A 303 -5.53 6.10 3.68
CA LYS A 303 -5.35 6.85 4.93
C LYS A 303 -6.10 6.20 6.10
N LYS A 304 -7.32 5.68 5.88
CA LYS A 304 -8.07 4.96 6.91
C LYS A 304 -7.35 3.67 7.33
N ILE A 305 -6.92 2.85 6.37
CA ILE A 305 -6.16 1.62 6.65
C ILE A 305 -4.88 1.95 7.42
N LYS A 306 -4.11 2.96 6.98
CA LYS A 306 -2.91 3.43 7.69
C LYS A 306 -3.21 3.79 9.14
N SER A 307 -4.25 4.58 9.40
CA SER A 307 -4.63 4.98 10.76
C SER A 307 -5.05 3.79 11.63
N GLN A 308 -5.69 2.77 11.05
CA GLN A 308 -6.05 1.55 11.76
C GLN A 308 -4.81 0.73 12.12
N ILE A 309 -3.85 0.58 11.19
CA ILE A 309 -2.60 -0.13 11.45
C ILE A 309 -1.79 0.58 12.55
N GLU A 310 -1.71 1.91 12.49
CA GLU A 310 -1.02 2.74 13.47
C GLU A 310 -1.65 2.62 14.87
N GLN A 311 -2.97 2.53 14.97
CA GLN A 311 -3.67 2.32 16.25
C GLN A 311 -3.41 0.94 16.87
N VAL A 312 -3.24 -0.09 16.04
CA VAL A 312 -3.05 -1.46 16.54
C VAL A 312 -1.61 -1.68 17.03
N GLU A 313 -0.58 -1.17 16.31
CA GLU A 313 0.83 -1.28 16.75
C GLU A 313 1.68 -0.12 16.19
N PRO A 314 1.82 0.99 16.94
CA PRO A 314 2.54 2.18 16.50
C PRO A 314 4.01 1.91 16.14
N SER A 315 4.67 1.04 16.91
CA SER A 315 6.10 0.74 16.78
C SER A 315 6.46 0.10 15.44
N LEU A 316 5.55 -0.74 14.92
CA LEU A 316 5.74 -1.52 13.71
C LEU A 316 5.36 -0.69 12.48
N TYR A 317 4.29 0.11 12.57
CA TYR A 317 3.93 1.08 11.53
C TYR A 317 5.07 2.06 11.27
N GLN A 318 5.66 2.64 12.31
CA GLN A 318 6.77 3.60 12.17
C GLN A 318 8.00 3.00 11.48
N LYS A 319 8.23 1.69 11.67
CA LYS A 319 9.35 0.95 11.08
C LYS A 319 9.13 0.57 9.61
N TYR A 320 7.89 0.35 9.19
CA TYR A 320 7.56 -0.18 7.85
C TYR A 320 6.67 0.75 7.00
N ALA A 321 6.35 1.95 7.48
CA ALA A 321 5.48 2.93 6.82
C ALA A 321 5.84 3.13 5.35
N ASN A 322 7.12 3.35 5.02
CA ASN A 322 7.55 3.60 3.64
C ASN A 322 7.25 2.45 2.67
N GLN A 323 7.27 1.20 3.15
CA GLN A 323 7.02 0.01 2.32
C GLN A 323 5.53 -0.28 2.19
N ILE A 324 4.76 -0.01 3.24
CA ILE A 324 3.29 -0.02 3.22
C ILE A 324 2.81 1.04 2.21
N ASP A 325 3.37 2.24 2.28
CA ASP A 325 3.07 3.37 1.41
C ASP A 325 3.40 3.06 -0.05
N ALA A 326 4.62 2.59 -0.31
CA ALA A 326 5.04 2.22 -1.66
C ALA A 326 4.20 1.08 -2.26
N SER A 327 3.68 0.16 -1.44
CA SER A 327 2.84 -0.95 -1.92
C SER A 327 1.40 -0.51 -2.17
N LEU A 328 0.86 0.41 -1.36
CA LEU A 328 -0.45 1.01 -1.58
C LEU A 328 -0.47 1.96 -2.79
N GLU A 329 0.66 2.60 -3.10
CA GLU A 329 0.78 3.59 -4.18
C GLU A 329 1.23 2.99 -5.53
N LYS A 330 1.75 1.75 -5.54
CA LYS A 330 2.38 1.12 -6.71
C LYS A 330 1.45 0.82 -7.89
N LYS A 331 0.13 0.93 -7.72
CA LYS A 331 -0.87 0.65 -8.77
C LYS A 331 -1.78 1.87 -8.98
N GLN A 332 -1.21 2.93 -9.54
CA GLN A 332 -2.02 3.99 -10.16
C GLN A 332 -2.47 3.52 -11.55
N TYR A 333 -3.75 3.73 -11.84
CA TYR A 333 -4.46 3.18 -12.99
C TYR A 333 -3.88 3.65 -14.32
N GLY A 334 -3.94 2.76 -15.31
CA GLY A 334 -3.52 3.05 -16.67
C GLY A 334 -4.44 4.09 -17.30
N ASN A 335 -3.86 5.23 -17.65
CA ASN A 335 -4.48 6.28 -18.46
C ASN A 335 -4.71 5.76 -19.89
N ASN A 336 -5.80 5.05 -20.11
CA ASN A 336 -6.27 4.81 -21.47
C ASN A 336 -7.40 5.81 -21.78
N PRO A 337 -7.13 6.88 -22.54
CA PRO A 337 -8.14 7.86 -22.87
C PRO A 337 -9.26 7.19 -23.67
N VAL A 338 -10.50 7.41 -23.26
CA VAL A 338 -11.67 6.92 -24.00
C VAL A 338 -11.80 7.69 -25.30
N LYS A 339 -11.88 6.96 -26.41
CA LYS A 339 -12.14 7.53 -27.73
C LYS A 339 -13.61 7.37 -28.08
N LEU A 340 -14.25 8.45 -28.50
CA LEU A 340 -15.54 8.38 -29.17
C LEU A 340 -15.34 7.97 -30.63
N ASP A 341 -16.39 7.48 -31.27
CA ASP A 341 -16.31 7.09 -32.68
C ASP A 341 -16.27 8.37 -33.51
N ASP A 342 -15.41 8.44 -34.53
CA ASP A 342 -15.24 9.64 -35.36
C ASP A 342 -16.54 10.06 -36.06
N ASP A 343 -17.46 9.11 -36.24
CA ASP A 343 -18.77 9.25 -36.86
C ASP A 343 -19.92 9.12 -35.85
N LEU A 344 -19.70 9.46 -34.58
CA LEU A 344 -20.72 9.41 -33.53
C LEU A 344 -22.01 10.16 -33.92
N PHE A 345 -21.89 11.37 -34.46
CA PHE A 345 -23.03 12.16 -34.93
C PHE A 345 -23.26 11.95 -36.43
N LYS A 346 -24.10 10.96 -36.77
CA LYS A 346 -24.58 10.76 -38.15
C LYS A 346 -25.86 11.54 -38.40
N ILE A 347 -25.69 12.77 -38.84
CA ILE A 347 -26.83 13.62 -39.19
C ILE A 347 -27.31 13.21 -40.57
N LYS A 348 -28.54 12.69 -40.65
CA LYS A 348 -29.13 12.28 -41.92
C LYS A 348 -29.55 13.51 -42.70
N LEU A 349 -29.05 13.63 -43.92
CA LEU A 349 -29.53 14.60 -44.89
C LEU A 349 -30.73 14.01 -45.63
N ASN A 350 -31.89 14.63 -45.50
CA ASN A 350 -33.08 14.27 -46.27
C ASN A 350 -33.25 15.27 -47.41
N ILE A 351 -32.68 14.95 -48.58
CA ILE A 351 -33.00 15.65 -49.83
C ILE A 351 -34.07 14.84 -50.54
N GLU A 352 -35.19 15.49 -50.83
CA GLU A 352 -36.31 14.89 -51.55
C GLU A 352 -36.32 15.39 -52.99
N VAL A 353 -36.51 14.47 -53.93
CA VAL A 353 -36.70 14.78 -55.35
C VAL A 353 -38.09 14.31 -55.76
N GLU A 354 -38.99 15.26 -56.02
CA GLU A 354 -40.34 14.99 -56.47
C GLU A 354 -40.43 15.21 -58.00
N SER A 355 -41.11 14.31 -58.71
CA SER A 355 -41.44 14.53 -60.12
C SER A 355 -42.79 15.21 -60.21
N THR A 356 -42.86 16.39 -60.82
CA THR A 356 -44.09 17.15 -61.03
C THR A 356 -44.33 17.40 -62.52
N GLN A 357 -45.58 17.59 -62.93
CA GLN A 357 -45.92 18.02 -64.29
C GLN A 357 -46.61 19.37 -64.21
N LYS A 358 -46.17 20.33 -65.04
CA LYS A 358 -46.79 21.64 -65.15
C LYS A 358 -47.33 21.86 -66.56
N GLU A 359 -48.50 22.45 -66.68
CA GLU A 359 -49.02 22.87 -67.98
C GLU A 359 -48.28 24.12 -68.47
N GLU A 360 -47.53 23.97 -69.55
CA GLU A 360 -46.86 25.09 -70.22
C GLU A 360 -47.25 25.17 -71.69
N VAL A 361 -47.02 26.33 -72.29
CA VAL A 361 -47.21 26.52 -73.72
C VAL A 361 -46.06 25.80 -74.46
N ILE A 362 -46.36 24.64 -75.04
CA ILE A 362 -45.40 23.78 -75.77
C ILE A 362 -45.35 24.11 -77.28
N GLY A 363 -46.19 25.03 -77.76
CA GLY A 363 -46.18 25.49 -79.14
C GLY A 363 -47.30 26.47 -79.45
N GLN A 364 -47.35 26.97 -80.69
CA GLN A 364 -48.44 27.84 -81.17
C GLN A 364 -49.07 27.23 -82.42
N ARG A 365 -50.38 27.07 -82.43
CA ARG A 365 -51.13 26.71 -83.65
C ARG A 365 -51.89 27.92 -84.17
N THR A 366 -51.89 28.08 -85.50
CA THR A 366 -52.68 29.11 -86.16
C THR A 366 -54.04 28.54 -86.52
N VAL A 367 -55.10 29.09 -85.92
CA VAL A 367 -56.48 28.71 -86.20
C VAL A 367 -57.08 29.77 -87.12
N LYS A 368 -57.60 29.34 -88.27
CA LYS A 368 -58.34 30.20 -89.21
C LYS A 368 -59.72 30.46 -88.65
N GLU A 369 -59.96 31.66 -88.15
CA GLU A 369 -61.26 32.08 -87.64
C GLU A 369 -62.03 32.78 -88.77
N ARG A 370 -63.15 32.20 -89.22
CA ARG A 370 -64.04 32.84 -90.21
C ARG A 370 -64.92 33.85 -89.48
N LYS A 371 -64.66 35.15 -89.68
CA LYS A 371 -65.52 36.22 -89.15
C LYS A 371 -66.67 36.61 -90.07
N CYS A 372 -66.57 36.37 -91.39
CA CYS A 372 -67.67 36.46 -92.39
C CYS A 372 -67.22 35.92 -93.77
N ILE A 373 -68.15 35.72 -94.72
CA ILE A 373 -68.01 34.97 -96.00
C ILE A 373 -66.80 35.39 -96.89
N VAL A 374 -66.14 36.53 -96.64
CA VAL A 374 -65.07 37.06 -97.48
C VAL A 374 -63.73 37.31 -96.75
N PHE A 375 -63.64 37.14 -95.41
CA PHE A 375 -62.39 37.39 -94.67
C PHE A 375 -62.04 36.25 -93.69
N THR A 376 -60.78 35.80 -93.77
CA THR A 376 -60.21 34.80 -92.85
C THR A 376 -59.07 35.45 -92.08
N ASP A 377 -59.20 35.56 -90.76
CA ASP A 377 -58.11 36.00 -89.88
C ASP A 377 -57.37 34.78 -89.32
N ASN A 378 -56.05 34.86 -89.29
CA ASN A 378 -55.18 33.85 -88.68
C ASN A 378 -54.94 34.22 -87.22
N LYS A 379 -55.61 33.55 -86.27
CA LYS A 379 -55.38 33.75 -84.83
C LYS A 379 -54.36 32.73 -84.34
N ARG A 380 -53.25 33.20 -83.75
CA ARG A 380 -52.32 32.31 -83.03
C ARG A 380 -52.95 31.92 -81.70
N THR A 381 -53.02 30.63 -81.45
CA THR A 381 -53.49 30.06 -80.18
C THR A 381 -52.38 29.19 -79.61
N ASP A 382 -52.10 29.37 -78.33
CA ASP A 382 -51.10 28.61 -77.60
C ASP A 382 -51.59 27.16 -77.40
N ILE A 383 -50.71 26.20 -77.68
CA ILE A 383 -50.89 24.79 -77.35
C ILE A 383 -50.29 24.59 -75.96
N LYS A 384 -51.11 24.25 -74.98
CA LYS A 384 -50.64 23.86 -73.65
C LYS A 384 -50.39 22.35 -73.61
N GLY A 385 -49.32 21.94 -72.95
CA GLY A 385 -48.98 20.54 -72.70
C GLY A 385 -48.28 20.38 -71.36
N GLY A 386 -48.37 19.18 -70.79
CA GLY A 386 -47.70 18.84 -69.54
C GLY A 386 -46.19 18.70 -69.75
N VAL A 387 -45.42 19.64 -69.23
CA VAL A 387 -43.95 19.59 -69.22
C VAL A 387 -43.50 18.93 -67.92
N PRO A 388 -42.65 17.89 -67.98
CA PRO A 388 -42.11 17.23 -66.80
C PRO A 388 -41.02 18.06 -66.10
N TYR A 389 -41.20 18.27 -64.80
CA TYR A 389 -40.32 18.98 -63.89
C TYR A 389 -39.81 18.03 -62.80
N SER A 390 -38.58 18.27 -62.34
CA SER A 390 -38.04 17.71 -61.11
C SER A 390 -37.94 18.82 -60.07
N LYS A 391 -38.58 18.61 -58.92
CA LYS A 391 -38.53 19.50 -57.76
C LYS A 391 -37.55 18.94 -56.75
N PHE A 392 -36.52 19.70 -56.46
CA PHE A 392 -35.48 19.34 -55.48
C PHE A 392 -35.70 20.14 -54.21
N ILE A 393 -35.74 19.47 -53.07
CA ILE A 393 -36.01 20.06 -51.77
C ILE A 393 -34.74 19.99 -50.91
N PHE A 394 -34.20 21.15 -50.55
CA PHE A 394 -32.99 21.31 -49.75
C PHE A 394 -33.32 21.90 -48.37
N PRO A 395 -32.58 21.52 -47.31
CA PRO A 395 -32.73 22.16 -46.01
C PRO A 395 -32.21 23.60 -46.07
N ASN A 396 -32.95 24.54 -45.49
CA ASN A 396 -32.45 25.90 -45.31
C ASN A 396 -31.53 25.99 -44.08
N SER A 397 -30.92 27.16 -43.86
CA SER A 397 -30.03 27.38 -42.71
C SER A 397 -30.69 27.06 -41.36
N SER A 398 -31.99 27.34 -41.18
CA SER A 398 -32.71 26.96 -39.95
C SER A 398 -32.81 25.45 -39.80
N LYS A 399 -33.18 24.74 -40.87
CA LYS A 399 -33.34 23.29 -40.85
C LYS A 399 -32.01 22.56 -40.64
N ILE A 400 -30.91 23.07 -41.22
CA ILE A 400 -29.56 22.55 -40.92
C ILE A 400 -29.27 22.65 -39.42
N ILE A 401 -29.58 23.79 -38.80
CA ILE A 401 -29.37 23.99 -37.36
C ILE A 401 -30.26 23.07 -36.52
N ASP A 402 -31.51 22.86 -36.93
CA ASP A 402 -32.43 21.96 -36.24
C ASP A 402 -31.99 20.50 -36.36
N ASP A 403 -31.53 20.07 -37.54
CA ASP A 403 -30.99 18.73 -37.80
C ASP A 403 -29.73 18.46 -36.95
N LEU A 404 -28.85 19.47 -36.81
CA LEU A 404 -27.69 19.38 -35.91
C LEU A 404 -28.13 19.18 -34.45
N ALA A 405 -29.10 19.97 -33.98
CA ALA A 405 -29.59 19.90 -32.61
C ALA A 405 -30.32 18.57 -32.32
N GLU A 406 -31.10 18.07 -33.29
CA GLU A 406 -31.77 16.78 -33.22
C GLU A 406 -30.78 15.61 -33.25
N GLY A 407 -29.77 15.68 -34.14
CA GLY A 407 -28.70 14.70 -34.24
C GLY A 407 -27.90 14.56 -32.94
N ILE A 408 -27.66 15.65 -32.21
CA ILE A 408 -27.01 15.58 -30.89
C ILE A 408 -27.92 14.85 -29.89
N LYS A 409 -29.23 15.15 -29.87
CA LYS A 409 -30.20 14.54 -28.97
C LYS A 409 -30.36 13.04 -29.23
N SER A 410 -30.38 12.61 -30.49
CA SER A 410 -30.53 11.20 -30.85
C SER A 410 -29.36 10.34 -30.37
N GLU A 411 -28.19 10.92 -30.18
CA GLU A 411 -26.97 10.22 -29.76
C GLU A 411 -26.79 10.13 -28.24
N ARG A 412 -27.75 10.64 -27.46
CA ARG A 412 -27.75 10.56 -25.99
C ARG A 412 -27.47 9.16 -25.48
N GLY A 413 -28.20 8.18 -25.98
CA GLY A 413 -28.07 6.78 -25.55
C GLY A 413 -26.65 6.25 -25.72
N LYS A 414 -26.02 6.52 -26.87
CA LYS A 414 -24.65 6.03 -27.15
C LYS A 414 -23.60 6.70 -26.26
N ILE A 415 -23.69 8.01 -26.07
CA ILE A 415 -22.77 8.76 -25.19
C ILE A 415 -22.90 8.27 -23.74
N THR A 416 -24.13 8.18 -23.23
CA THR A 416 -24.39 7.71 -21.86
C THR A 416 -23.95 6.26 -21.66
N GLU A 417 -24.19 5.36 -22.61
CA GLU A 417 -23.75 3.97 -22.52
C GLU A 417 -22.22 3.85 -22.52
N LYS A 418 -21.53 4.61 -23.38
CA LYS A 418 -20.07 4.63 -23.45
C LYS A 418 -19.46 5.21 -22.17
N ALA A 419 -20.09 6.25 -21.59
CA ALA A 419 -19.73 6.79 -20.28
C ALA A 419 -19.85 5.71 -19.19
N LYS A 420 -21.02 5.05 -19.13
CA LYS A 420 -21.31 4.03 -18.12
C LYS A 420 -20.33 2.87 -18.21
N LYS A 421 -20.09 2.33 -19.41
CA LYS A 421 -19.11 1.25 -19.63
C LYS A 421 -17.72 1.62 -19.14
N PHE A 422 -17.26 2.84 -19.43
CA PHE A 422 -15.97 3.30 -18.93
C PHE A 422 -15.96 3.38 -17.40
N ILE A 423 -16.95 4.06 -16.81
CA ILE A 423 -17.10 4.22 -15.36
C ILE A 423 -17.09 2.86 -14.64
N ASP A 424 -17.91 1.93 -15.10
CA ASP A 424 -18.01 0.58 -14.54
C ASP A 424 -16.67 -0.15 -14.65
N SER A 425 -15.99 -0.07 -15.80
CA SER A 425 -14.69 -0.70 -16.00
C SER A 425 -13.60 -0.12 -15.09
N SER A 426 -13.54 1.21 -14.97
CA SER A 426 -12.55 1.92 -14.15
C SER A 426 -12.78 1.65 -12.67
N LEU A 427 -14.03 1.60 -12.23
CA LEU A 427 -14.40 1.22 -10.86
C LEU A 427 -14.03 -0.24 -10.53
N ASN A 428 -14.32 -1.18 -11.44
CA ASN A 428 -13.99 -2.60 -11.26
C ASN A 428 -12.48 -2.84 -11.25
N GLN A 429 -11.77 -2.22 -12.20
CA GLN A 429 -10.31 -2.24 -12.20
C GLN A 429 -9.79 -1.65 -10.88
N SER A 430 -10.45 -0.60 -10.39
CA SER A 430 -10.09 0.04 -9.13
C SER A 430 -10.25 -0.83 -7.90
N ALA A 431 -11.38 -1.51 -7.78
CA ALA A 431 -11.60 -2.50 -6.74
C ALA A 431 -10.55 -3.63 -6.80
N SER A 432 -10.30 -4.18 -7.98
CA SER A 432 -9.36 -5.30 -8.15
C SER A 432 -7.91 -4.92 -7.81
N ASN A 433 -7.46 -3.75 -8.27
CA ASN A 433 -6.12 -3.25 -7.95
C ASN A 433 -5.98 -2.95 -6.46
N PHE A 434 -6.99 -2.34 -5.84
CA PHE A 434 -7.00 -2.08 -4.40
C PHE A 434 -6.91 -3.38 -3.59
N GLU A 435 -7.74 -4.38 -3.90
CA GLU A 435 -7.74 -5.70 -3.25
C GLU A 435 -6.40 -6.42 -3.41
N THR A 436 -5.81 -6.34 -4.60
CA THR A 436 -4.49 -6.95 -4.84
C THR A 436 -3.42 -6.26 -4.00
N SER A 437 -3.42 -4.92 -3.96
CA SER A 437 -2.47 -4.15 -3.15
C SER A 437 -2.63 -4.42 -1.65
N THR A 438 -3.85 -4.49 -1.14
CA THR A 438 -4.10 -4.82 0.28
C THR A 438 -3.63 -6.24 0.61
N THR A 439 -3.86 -7.20 -0.28
CA THR A 439 -3.38 -8.59 -0.13
C THR A 439 -1.85 -8.67 -0.15
N GLU A 440 -1.18 -7.95 -1.03
CA GLU A 440 0.28 -7.88 -1.10
C GLU A 440 0.88 -7.34 0.22
N ILE A 441 0.24 -6.33 0.82
CA ILE A 441 0.67 -5.74 2.09
C ILE A 441 0.48 -6.69 3.25
N VAL A 442 -0.67 -7.36 3.33
CA VAL A 442 -0.92 -8.39 4.33
C VAL A 442 0.18 -9.46 4.24
N ASN A 443 0.44 -10.00 3.05
CA ASN A 443 1.48 -10.99 2.84
C ASN A 443 2.89 -10.48 3.21
N TYR A 444 3.18 -9.21 2.92
CA TYR A 444 4.44 -8.58 3.28
C TYR A 444 4.61 -8.48 4.81
N ILE A 445 3.59 -8.01 5.52
CA ILE A 445 3.61 -7.86 6.97
C ILE A 445 3.70 -9.23 7.64
N VAL A 446 2.94 -10.24 7.17
CA VAL A 446 3.02 -11.62 7.66
C VAL A 446 4.45 -12.17 7.56
N LYS A 447 5.12 -11.96 6.41
CA LYS A 447 6.52 -12.39 6.24
C LYS A 447 7.47 -11.66 7.20
N LEU A 448 7.25 -10.37 7.45
CA LEU A 448 8.04 -9.60 8.41
C LEU A 448 7.85 -10.11 9.83
N LEU A 449 6.61 -10.34 10.26
CA LEU A 449 6.30 -10.88 11.59
C LEU A 449 6.92 -12.27 11.78
N ALA A 450 6.82 -13.15 10.78
CA ALA A 450 7.47 -14.46 10.81
C ALA A 450 9.00 -14.35 10.95
N SER A 451 9.61 -13.37 10.28
CA SER A 451 11.06 -13.13 10.41
C SER A 451 11.46 -12.61 11.79
N GLN A 452 10.60 -11.80 12.44
CA GLN A 452 10.83 -11.31 13.79
C GLN A 452 10.69 -12.43 14.82
N LEU A 453 9.64 -13.26 14.70
CA LEU A 453 9.45 -14.45 15.52
C LEU A 453 10.68 -15.37 15.46
N LYS A 454 11.19 -15.63 14.25
CA LYS A 454 12.38 -16.47 14.08
C LYS A 454 13.62 -15.89 14.78
N LYS A 455 13.83 -14.57 14.71
CA LYS A 455 14.95 -13.92 15.42
C LYS A 455 14.83 -14.08 16.93
N ILE A 456 13.63 -13.94 17.48
CA ILE A 456 13.36 -14.14 18.90
C ILE A 456 13.66 -15.59 19.32
N GLU A 457 13.24 -16.57 18.50
CA GLU A 457 13.53 -18.00 18.74
C GLU A 457 15.03 -18.32 18.67
N ASP A 458 15.75 -17.73 17.71
CA ASP A 458 17.19 -17.90 17.56
C ASP A 458 17.95 -17.30 18.76
N ASP A 459 17.56 -16.11 19.23
CA ASP A 459 18.14 -15.46 20.41
C ASP A 459 17.91 -16.28 21.69
N LEU A 460 16.72 -16.86 21.87
CA LEU A 460 16.46 -17.79 22.98
C LEU A 460 17.36 -19.03 22.87
N THR A 461 17.48 -19.61 21.69
CA THR A 461 18.32 -20.79 21.49
C THR A 461 19.76 -20.52 21.87
N ASN A 462 20.28 -19.34 21.55
CA ASN A 462 21.63 -18.91 21.92
C ASN A 462 21.77 -18.73 23.44
N GLN A 463 20.82 -18.06 24.08
CA GLN A 463 20.86 -17.85 25.54
C GLN A 463 20.70 -19.15 26.32
N VAL A 464 19.88 -20.10 25.84
CA VAL A 464 19.79 -21.44 26.43
C VAL A 464 21.13 -22.17 26.35
N LYS A 465 21.89 -22.01 25.26
CA LYS A 465 23.24 -22.57 25.14
C LYS A 465 24.20 -21.92 26.15
N GLU A 466 24.15 -20.61 26.32
CA GLU A 466 24.95 -19.89 27.33
C GLU A 466 24.63 -20.39 28.75
N LEU A 467 23.35 -20.53 29.09
CA LEU A 467 22.91 -21.07 30.38
C LEU A 467 23.42 -22.50 30.59
N LYS A 468 23.39 -23.35 29.56
CA LYS A 468 23.97 -24.71 29.64
C LYS A 468 25.49 -24.68 29.89
N GLN A 469 26.22 -23.75 29.30
CA GLN A 469 27.66 -23.61 29.59
C GLN A 469 27.91 -23.20 31.03
N ILE A 470 27.07 -22.33 31.60
CA ILE A 470 27.13 -21.97 33.01
C ILE A 470 26.81 -23.20 33.88
N GLU A 471 25.81 -24.00 33.54
CA GLU A 471 25.48 -25.25 34.26
C GLU A 471 26.64 -26.25 34.27
N ILE A 472 27.35 -26.42 33.15
CA ILE A 472 28.53 -27.29 33.07
C ILE A 472 29.62 -26.81 34.05
N LYS A 473 29.96 -25.51 34.02
CA LYS A 473 30.94 -24.92 34.94
C LYS A 473 30.51 -25.04 36.40
N LEU A 474 29.20 -24.95 36.66
CA LEU A 474 28.62 -25.11 37.99
C LEU A 474 28.74 -26.56 38.48
N ALA A 475 28.53 -27.54 37.61
CA ALA A 475 28.73 -28.95 37.90
C ALA A 475 30.21 -29.28 38.17
N GLU A 476 31.13 -28.71 37.39
CA GLU A 476 32.58 -28.81 37.63
C GLU A 476 32.97 -28.25 39.00
N ALA A 477 32.48 -27.05 39.34
CA ALA A 477 32.71 -26.44 40.64
C ALA A 477 32.16 -27.29 41.79
N LYS A 478 30.98 -27.88 41.61
CA LYS A 478 30.38 -28.80 42.59
C LYS A 478 31.22 -30.06 42.75
N GLN A 479 31.72 -30.64 41.67
CA GLN A 479 32.59 -31.82 41.72
C GLN A 479 33.91 -31.53 42.42
N ILE A 480 34.52 -30.36 42.18
CA ILE A 480 35.73 -29.92 42.89
C ILE A 480 35.44 -29.81 44.39
N LYS A 481 34.32 -29.20 44.76
CA LYS A 481 33.89 -29.06 46.15
C LYS A 481 33.64 -30.41 46.82
N ASP A 482 32.91 -31.32 46.16
CA ASP A 482 32.64 -32.67 46.67
C ASP A 482 33.93 -33.49 46.85
N ASN A 483 34.91 -33.32 45.95
CA ASN A 483 36.23 -33.94 46.08
C ASN A 483 37.03 -33.37 47.27
N LEU A 484 36.95 -32.07 47.52
CA LEU A 484 37.57 -31.44 48.70
C LEU A 484 36.90 -31.94 49.99
N ASP A 485 35.57 -31.96 50.04
CA ASP A 485 34.78 -32.50 51.15
C ASP A 485 35.14 -33.98 51.43
N GLN A 486 35.28 -34.81 50.39
CA GLN A 486 35.68 -36.21 50.55
C GLN A 486 37.12 -36.39 51.02
N LYS A 487 38.06 -35.55 50.55
CA LYS A 487 39.45 -35.61 51.02
C LYS A 487 39.55 -35.24 52.50
N CYS A 488 38.82 -34.21 52.94
CA CYS A 488 38.72 -33.88 54.36
C CYS A 488 38.14 -35.06 55.17
N ARG A 489 37.08 -35.72 54.70
CA ARG A 489 36.41 -36.82 55.44
C ARG A 489 37.10 -38.18 55.39
N LYS A 490 37.97 -38.44 54.41
CA LYS A 490 38.70 -39.74 54.30
C LYS A 490 39.89 -39.81 55.25
N GLN A 491 40.42 -38.67 55.68
CA GLN A 491 41.47 -38.62 56.70
C GLN A 491 40.87 -38.93 58.09
N ASP A 492 39.68 -38.39 58.40
CA ASP A 492 38.89 -38.74 59.60
C ASP A 492 38.65 -40.26 59.83
N LYS A 493 38.62 -41.08 58.77
CA LYS A 493 38.29 -42.52 58.86
C LYS A 493 39.50 -43.46 58.87
N ASN A 494 40.64 -43.05 58.32
CA ASN A 494 41.84 -43.89 58.30
C ASN A 494 42.63 -43.81 59.62
N GLU A 495 42.24 -42.93 60.54
CA GLU A 495 42.88 -42.77 61.87
C GLU A 495 42.01 -43.33 63.02
N ALA A 496 40.82 -43.87 62.71
CA ALA A 496 39.94 -44.54 63.67
C ALA A 496 40.05 -46.09 63.62
N GLN A 497 40.94 -46.62 62.78
CA GLN A 497 41.42 -48.01 62.78
C GLN A 497 42.88 -48.01 63.22
#